data_AF-A0A940ZDH0-F1
#
_entry.id   AF-A0A940ZDH0-F1
#
_cell.length_a   1.000
_cell.length_b   1.000
_cell.length_c   1.000
_cell.angle_alpha   90.00
_cell.angle_beta   90.00
_cell.angle_gamma   90.00
#
_symmetry.space_group_name_H-M   'P 1'
#
loop_
_entity.id
_entity.type
_entity.pdbx_description
1 polymer ?
#
loop_
_entity_poly.entity_id
_entity_poly.type
_entity_poly.pdbx_seq_one_letter_code
_entity_poly.pdbx_strand_id
1 'polypeptide(L)'
;MKVTINSKIHELPPETKLAEVVKKIREENQDDPVSRSLIEKTGQDHLTFILNKRIIPHRDFEKTALKEGDEIRWMYPYAGG
;
A
#
# COMPACT_ATOMS: atom_id res chain seq x y z
N MET A 1 -7.66 10.45 -11.99
CA MET A 1 -8.11 9.07 -12.26
C MET A 1 -8.72 8.47 -11.01
N LYS A 2 -9.78 7.68 -11.19
CA LYS A 2 -10.42 6.95 -10.08
C LYS A 2 -9.73 5.60 -9.89
N VAL A 3 -9.26 5.35 -8.68
CA VAL A 3 -8.72 4.04 -8.25
C VAL A 3 -9.46 3.57 -7.02
N THR A 4 -9.41 2.27 -6.76
CA THR A 4 -10.00 1.68 -5.54
C THR A 4 -8.89 1.30 -4.59
N ILE A 5 -8.90 1.79 -3.36
CA ILE A 5 -7.93 1.44 -2.30
C ILE A 5 -8.70 0.81 -1.15
N ASN A 6 -8.43 -0.45 -0.81
CA ASN A 6 -9.16 -1.21 0.23
C ASN A 6 -10.70 -1.02 0.13
N SER A 7 -11.24 -1.25 -1.07
CA SER A 7 -12.67 -1.13 -1.40
C SER A 7 -13.27 0.28 -1.33
N LYS A 8 -12.46 1.33 -1.13
CA LYS A 8 -12.90 2.74 -1.20
C LYS A 8 -12.40 3.38 -2.49
N ILE A 9 -13.24 4.22 -3.11
CA ILE A 9 -12.86 4.96 -4.32
C ILE A 9 -12.06 6.21 -3.91
N HIS A 10 -10.92 6.41 -4.56
CA HIS A 10 -10.08 7.59 -4.40
C HIS A 10 -9.82 8.23 -5.76
N GLU A 11 -9.88 9.56 -5.79
CA GLU A 11 -9.44 10.35 -6.94
C GLU A 11 -7.97 10.74 -6.74
N LEU A 12 -7.13 10.28 -7.66
CA LEU A 12 -5.69 10.57 -7.68
C LEU A 12 -5.32 11.33 -8.95
N PRO A 13 -4.25 12.14 -8.95
CA PRO A 13 -3.69 12.70 -10.17
C PRO A 13 -3.41 11.61 -11.21
N PRO A 14 -3.56 11.91 -12.52
CA PRO A 14 -3.06 11.01 -13.55
C PRO A 14 -1.54 10.81 -13.38
N GLU A 15 -1.05 9.63 -13.77
CA GLU A 15 0.37 9.23 -13.66
C GLU A 15 0.91 9.03 -12.24
N THR A 16 0.06 9.07 -11.21
CA THR A 16 0.45 8.71 -9.85
C THR A 16 1.04 7.29 -9.81
N LYS A 17 2.17 7.16 -9.12
CA LYS A 17 2.86 5.89 -8.93
C LYS A 17 2.36 5.17 -7.69
N LEU A 18 2.49 3.85 -7.67
CA LEU A 18 2.15 3.04 -6.50
C LEU A 18 2.95 3.47 -5.26
N ALA A 19 4.21 3.90 -5.42
CA ALA A 19 5.03 4.42 -4.32
C ALA A 19 4.39 5.59 -3.55
N GLU A 20 3.67 6.49 -4.24
CA GLU A 20 3.01 7.63 -3.60
C GLU A 20 1.81 7.17 -2.77
N VAL A 21 1.04 6.20 -3.28
CA VAL A 21 -0.07 5.60 -2.55
C VAL A 21 0.42 4.83 -1.32
N VAL A 22 1.51 4.06 -1.47
CA VAL A 22 2.16 3.35 -0.36
C VAL A 22 2.61 4.34 0.72
N LYS A 23 3.25 5.45 0.33
CA LYS A 23 3.69 6.48 1.28
C LYS A 23 2.50 7.06 2.04
N LYS A 24 1.42 7.42 1.35
CA LYS A 24 0.20 7.94 1.98
C LYS A 24 -0.42 6.94 2.97
N ILE A 25 -0.53 5.67 2.58
CA ILE A 25 -1.06 4.62 3.45
C ILE A 25 -0.18 4.45 4.69
N ARG A 26 1.14 4.50 4.52
CA ARG A 26 2.09 4.45 5.65
C ARG A 26 1.90 5.62 6.59
N GLU A 27 1.83 6.84 6.07
CA GLU A 27 1.58 8.06 6.83
C GLU A 27 0.26 7.99 7.61
N GLU A 28 -0.82 7.54 6.98
CA GLU A 28 -2.14 7.37 7.62
C GLU A 28 -2.16 6.28 8.70
N ASN A 29 -1.22 5.33 8.68
CA ASN A 29 -1.13 4.21 9.62
C ASN A 29 0.11 4.30 10.53
N GLN A 30 0.81 5.43 10.60
CA GLN A 30 2.00 5.57 11.46
C GLN A 30 1.68 5.39 12.95
N ASP A 31 0.48 5.79 13.37
CA ASP A 31 0.02 5.68 14.75
C ASP A 31 -0.62 4.31 15.04
N ASP A 32 -0.72 3.41 14.05
CA ASP A 32 -1.28 2.09 14.25
C ASP A 32 -0.35 1.22 15.14
N PRO A 33 -0.87 0.59 16.22
CA PRO A 33 -0.07 -0.20 17.14
C PRO A 33 0.66 -1.38 16.47
N VAL A 34 0.07 -1.97 15.42
CA VAL A 34 0.66 -3.10 14.69
C VAL A 34 1.81 -2.60 13.83
N SER A 35 1.61 -1.51 13.09
CA SER A 35 2.66 -0.86 12.30
C SER A 35 3.86 -0.49 13.18
N ARG A 36 3.62 0.14 14.33
CA ARG A 36 4.69 0.51 15.28
C ARG A 36 5.43 -0.72 15.82
N SER A 37 4.71 -1.74 16.27
CA SER A 37 5.34 -2.96 16.81
C SER A 37 6.18 -3.69 15.77
N LEU A 38 5.73 -3.74 14.51
CA LEU A 38 6.48 -4.34 13.41
C LEU A 38 7.75 -3.54 13.10
N ILE A 39 7.65 -2.21 13.00
CA ILE A 39 8.80 -1.34 12.74
C ILE A 39 9.83 -1.44 13.88
N GLU A 40 9.39 -1.43 15.14
CA GLU A 40 10.28 -1.56 16.30
C GLU A 40 11.04 -2.90 16.32
N LYS A 41 10.39 -4.00 15.88
CA LYS A 41 10.98 -5.34 15.89
C LYS A 41 11.85 -5.66 14.67
N THR A 42 11.49 -5.12 13.50
CA THR A 42 12.05 -5.55 12.21
C THR A 42 12.66 -4.43 11.39
N GLY A 43 12.44 -3.17 11.79
CA GLY A 43 12.77 -1.99 11.02
C GLY A 43 11.83 -1.69 9.85
N GLN A 44 10.76 -2.49 9.66
CA GLN A 44 9.82 -2.36 8.54
C GLN A 44 8.36 -2.58 8.98
N ASP A 45 7.42 -2.02 8.22
CA ASP A 45 5.96 -2.18 8.46
C ASP A 45 5.40 -3.51 7.94
N HIS A 46 6.16 -4.23 7.10
CA HIS A 46 5.78 -5.48 6.44
C HIS A 46 4.44 -5.46 5.70
N LEU A 47 3.93 -4.27 5.35
CA LEU A 47 2.67 -4.14 4.61
C LEU A 47 2.80 -4.78 3.23
N THR A 48 1.86 -5.67 2.92
CA THR A 48 1.77 -6.29 1.60
C THR A 48 0.82 -5.49 0.72
N PHE A 49 1.28 -5.08 -0.45
CA PHE A 49 0.47 -4.34 -1.42
C PHE A 49 0.11 -5.23 -2.61
N ILE A 50 -1.16 -5.20 -2.97
CA ILE A 50 -1.75 -5.97 -4.07
C ILE A 50 -2.34 -4.97 -5.05
N LEU A 51 -1.90 -5.00 -6.31
CA LEU A 51 -2.46 -4.22 -7.40
C LEU A 51 -3.14 -5.17 -8.40
N ASN A 52 -4.43 -4.97 -8.67
CA ASN A 52 -5.22 -5.76 -9.61
C ASN A 52 -5.03 -7.28 -9.40
N LYS A 53 -5.17 -7.73 -8.14
CA LYS A 53 -4.99 -9.13 -7.69
C LYS A 53 -3.55 -9.68 -7.79
N ARG A 54 -2.54 -8.83 -8.00
CA ARG A 54 -1.12 -9.22 -8.00
C ARG A 54 -0.38 -8.57 -6.85
N ILE A 55 0.37 -9.36 -6.09
CA ILE A 55 1.28 -8.82 -5.08
C ILE A 55 2.41 -8.09 -5.79
N ILE A 56 2.64 -6.83 -5.43
CA ILE A 56 3.73 -6.03 -5.98
C ILE A 56 4.88 -6.03 -4.96
N PRO A 57 6.09 -6.44 -5.35
CA PRO A 57 7.25 -6.38 -4.46
C PRO A 57 7.73 -4.94 -4.30
N HIS A 58 8.34 -4.63 -3.15
CA HIS A 58 8.75 -3.28 -2.79
C HIS A 58 9.60 -2.56 -3.87
N ARG A 59 10.52 -3.29 -4.52
CA ARG A 59 11.40 -2.79 -5.59
C ARG A 59 10.66 -2.26 -6.83
N ASP A 60 9.39 -2.64 -7.01
CA ASP A 60 8.60 -2.28 -8.19
C ASP A 60 7.60 -1.15 -7.90
N PHE A 61 7.52 -0.65 -6.65
CA PHE A 61 6.60 0.45 -6.28
C PHE A 61 6.87 1.73 -7.06
N GLU A 62 8.14 2.08 -7.29
CA GLU A 62 8.52 3.30 -8.03
C GLU A 62 8.38 3.14 -9.55
N LYS A 63 8.31 1.91 -10.04
CA LYS A 63 8.18 1.58 -11.48
C LYS A 63 6.73 1.40 -11.89
N THR A 64 5.87 1.09 -10.94
CA THR A 64 4.46 0.79 -11.18
C THR A 64 3.66 2.10 -11.21
N ALA A 65 3.30 2.52 -12.42
CA ALA A 65 2.35 3.61 -12.64
C ALA A 65 0.91 3.08 -12.51
N LEU A 66 0.07 3.81 -11.79
CA LEU A 66 -1.34 3.48 -11.64
C LEU A 66 -2.15 3.98 -12.84
N LYS A 67 -3.28 3.32 -13.08
CA LYS A 67 -4.21 3.61 -14.17
C LYS A 67 -5.64 3.78 -13.63
N GLU A 68 -6.46 4.45 -14.42
CA GLU A 68 -7.91 4.54 -14.17
C GLU A 68 -8.52 3.15 -14.00
N GLY A 69 -9.26 2.94 -12.90
CA GLY A 69 -9.91 1.67 -12.57
C GLY A 69 -9.04 0.67 -11.81
N ASP A 70 -7.78 1.00 -11.51
CA ASP A 70 -6.91 0.09 -10.73
C ASP A 70 -7.46 -0.17 -9.32
N GLU A 71 -7.34 -1.41 -8.87
CA GLU A 71 -7.69 -1.85 -7.52
C GLU A 71 -6.42 -2.16 -6.73
N ILE A 72 -6.22 -1.40 -5.65
CA ILE A 72 -5.14 -1.52 -4.70
C ILE A 72 -5.71 -2.09 -3.40
N ARG A 73 -5.11 -3.16 -2.90
CA ARG A 73 -5.33 -3.64 -1.54
C ARG A 73 -4.04 -3.64 -0.77
N TRP A 74 -4.14 -3.36 0.51
CA TRP A 74 -3.03 -3.53 1.43
C TRP A 74 -3.49 -4.27 2.67
N MET A 75 -2.60 -5.07 3.23
CA MET A 75 -2.87 -5.86 4.43
C MET A 75 -1.60 -6.04 5.26
N TYR A 76 -1.79 -6.10 6.57
CA TYR A 76 -0.75 -6.53 7.49
C TYR A 76 -0.36 -7.99 7.22
N PRO A 77 0.91 -8.35 7.46
CA PRO A 77 1.30 -9.74 7.44
C PRO A 77 0.49 -10.48 8.52
N TYR A 78 -0.03 -11.66 8.19
CA TYR A 78 -0.67 -12.52 9.18
C TYR A 78 0.38 -12.95 10.21
N ALA A 79 0.40 -12.29 11.36
CA ALA A 79 1.13 -12.74 12.55
C ALA A 79 0.27 -13.79 13.27
N GLY A 80 0.17 -14.98 12.69
CA GLY A 80 -0.54 -16.12 13.26
C GLY A 80 0.34 -17.36 13.17
N GLY A 81 1.17 -17.56 14.19
CA GLY A 81 1.97 -18.75 14.45
C GLY A 81 1.97 -19.00 15.94
#